data_AF-A0AAV3UBA3-F1
#
_entry.id   AF-A0AAV3UBA3-F1
#
_cell.length_a   1.000
_cell.length_b   1.000
_cell.length_c   1.000
_cell.angle_alpha   90.00
_cell.angle_beta   90.00
_cell.angle_gamma   90.00
#
_symmetry.space_group_name_H-M   'P 1'
#
loop_
_entity.id
_entity.type
_entity.pdbx_description
1 polymer ?
#
loop_
_entity_poly.entity_id
_entity_poly.type
_entity_poly.pdbx_seq_one_letter_code
_entity_poly.pdbx_strand_id
1 'polypeptide(L)'
;MRANRIAFDSLSTLLMYSNLQTVFRFLHVFTGRVQSAEALGLFIVDSTAHDNQTMSTLRQLFDGEIEVREAEGDESELRVKGVGKTAGWQSL
;
A
#
# COMPACT_ATOMS: atom_id res chain seq x y z
N MET A 1 5.18 -10.96 23.31
CA MET A 1 4.15 -9.99 22.88
C MET A 1 3.56 -10.45 21.56
N ARG A 2 2.23 -10.43 21.40
CA ARG A 2 1.61 -10.61 20.08
C ARG A 2 1.72 -9.27 19.35
N ALA A 3 2.36 -9.25 18.18
CA ALA A 3 2.38 -8.06 17.33
C ALA A 3 0.99 -7.90 16.70
N ASN A 4 0.36 -6.75 16.92
CA ASN A 4 -0.92 -6.43 16.30
C ASN A 4 -0.73 -6.31 14.78
N ARG A 5 -1.64 -6.91 14.01
CA ARG A 5 -1.64 -6.86 12.55
C ARG A 5 -2.97 -6.30 12.10
N ILE A 6 -2.91 -5.29 11.25
CA ILE A 6 -4.08 -4.59 10.73
C ILE A 6 -3.99 -4.61 9.21
N ALA A 7 -5.11 -4.87 8.54
CA ALA A 7 -5.22 -4.81 7.10
C ALA A 7 -6.31 -3.81 6.71
N PHE A 8 -5.99 -2.94 5.75
CA PHE A 8 -6.93 -2.08 5.07
C PHE A 8 -7.14 -2.63 3.66
N ASP A 9 -8.31 -3.21 3.44
CA ASP A 9 -8.59 -4.06 2.28
C ASP A 9 -8.61 -3.30 0.93
N SER A 10 -9.00 -2.04 0.90
CA SER A 10 -8.89 -1.23 -0.32
C SER A 10 -8.92 0.27 -0.05
N LEU A 11 -7.79 0.93 -0.27
CA LEU A 11 -7.70 2.39 -0.33
C LEU A 11 -8.42 2.95 -1.56
N SER A 12 -8.56 2.17 -2.63
CA SER A 12 -9.29 2.59 -3.83
C SER A 12 -10.74 2.93 -3.50
N THR A 13 -11.39 2.13 -2.63
CA THR A 13 -12.75 2.42 -2.17
C THR A 13 -12.84 3.77 -1.47
N LEU A 14 -11.87 4.12 -0.60
CA LEU A 14 -11.86 5.44 0.04
C LEU A 14 -11.72 6.57 -0.99
N LEU A 15 -10.85 6.41 -1.98
CA LEU A 15 -10.58 7.40 -3.01
C LEU A 15 -11.77 7.57 -3.99
N MET A 16 -12.61 6.55 -4.16
CA MET A 16 -13.85 6.66 -4.93
C MET A 16 -14.90 7.55 -4.26
N TYR A 17 -14.93 7.60 -2.93
CA TYR A 17 -15.93 8.33 -2.16
C TYR A 17 -15.40 9.59 -1.48
N SER A 18 -14.09 9.87 -1.57
CA SER A 18 -13.46 11.02 -0.93
C SER A 18 -12.23 11.49 -1.69
N ASN A 19 -11.98 12.80 -1.65
CA ASN A 19 -10.81 13.37 -2.31
C ASN A 19 -9.49 12.91 -1.65
N LEU A 20 -8.41 12.88 -2.44
CA LEU A 20 -7.08 12.48 -2.02
C LEU A 20 -6.61 13.21 -0.75
N GLN A 21 -6.87 14.51 -0.64
CA GLN A 21 -6.42 15.29 0.52
C GLN A 21 -7.05 14.78 1.83
N THR A 22 -8.33 14.40 1.79
CA THR A 22 -9.05 13.87 2.94
C THR A 22 -8.58 12.46 3.29
N VAL A 23 -8.43 11.60 2.28
CA VAL A 23 -7.89 10.24 2.45
C VAL A 23 -6.46 10.29 3.00
N PHE A 24 -5.60 11.17 2.47
CA PHE A 24 -4.22 11.33 2.94
C PHE A 24 -4.15 11.75 4.40
N ARG A 25 -4.94 12.76 4.83
CA ARG A 25 -4.99 13.16 6.25
C ARG A 25 -5.44 12.02 7.16
N PHE A 26 -6.46 11.27 6.74
CA PHE A 26 -6.93 10.10 7.48
C PHE A 26 -5.81 9.05 7.61
N LEU A 27 -5.20 8.66 6.49
CA LEU A 27 -4.15 7.65 6.46
C LEU A 27 -2.92 8.09 7.25
N HIS A 28 -2.53 9.36 7.18
CA HIS A 28 -1.42 9.91 7.95
C HIS A 28 -1.62 9.73 9.47
N VAL A 29 -2.81 10.03 9.98
CA VAL A 29 -3.13 9.79 11.40
C VAL A 29 -3.20 8.30 11.70
N PHE A 30 -3.78 7.51 10.79
CA PHE A 30 -3.97 6.08 10.98
C PHE A 30 -2.64 5.31 11.02
N THR A 31 -1.75 5.53 10.05
CA THR A 31 -0.42 4.88 10.00
C THR A 31 0.44 5.30 11.19
N GLY A 32 0.36 6.56 11.63
CA GLY A 32 1.03 7.01 12.86
C GLY A 32 0.57 6.27 14.12
N ARG A 33 -0.72 5.91 14.21
CA ARG A 33 -1.24 5.07 15.32
C ARG A 33 -0.77 3.62 15.22
N VAL A 34 -0.73 3.05 14.02
CA VAL A 34 -0.19 1.70 13.78
C VAL A 34 1.28 1.64 14.25
N GLN A 35 2.08 2.64 13.87
CA GLN A 35 3.48 2.75 14.30
C GLN A 35 3.61 2.89 15.81
N SER A 36 2.83 3.77 16.44
CA SER A 36 2.85 4.01 17.89
C SER A 36 2.42 2.78 18.71
N ALA A 37 1.64 1.88 18.11
CA ALA A 37 1.22 0.63 18.72
C ALA A 37 2.18 -0.55 18.46
N GLU A 38 3.34 -0.29 17.85
CA GLU A 38 4.30 -1.31 17.41
C GLU A 38 3.63 -2.41 16.57
N ALA A 39 2.66 -2.00 15.72
CA ALA A 39 1.84 -2.88 14.90
C ALA A 39 2.31 -2.91 13.44
N LEU A 40 1.95 -3.98 12.72
CA LEU A 40 2.12 -4.05 11.27
C LEU A 40 0.82 -3.65 10.57
N GLY A 41 0.90 -2.73 9.62
CA GLY A 41 -0.21 -2.34 8.74
C GLY A 41 0.01 -2.80 7.31
N LEU A 42 -0.98 -3.47 6.72
CA LEU A 42 -1.04 -3.79 5.29
C LEU A 42 -2.18 -2.99 4.64
N PHE A 43 -1.91 -2.32 3.53
CA PHE A 43 -2.90 -1.49 2.83
C PHE A 43 -2.87 -1.83 1.36
N ILE A 44 -4.03 -2.19 0.81
CA ILE A 44 -4.15 -2.59 -0.58
C ILE A 44 -4.72 -1.43 -1.38
N VAL A 45 -4.19 -1.22 -2.58
CA VAL A 45 -4.68 -0.21 -3.51
C VAL A 45 -4.57 -0.76 -4.93
N ASP A 46 -5.63 -0.57 -5.70
CA ASP A 46 -5.56 -0.79 -7.14
C ASP A 46 -4.83 0.40 -7.77
N SER A 47 -3.54 0.19 -8.07
CA SER A 47 -2.70 1.24 -8.67
C SER A 47 -3.11 1.63 -10.09
N THR A 48 -3.91 0.82 -10.79
CA THR A 48 -4.38 1.11 -12.15
C THR A 48 -5.59 2.05 -12.16
N ALA A 49 -6.30 2.14 -11.03
CA ALA A 49 -7.47 2.98 -10.86
C ALA A 49 -7.14 4.46 -10.54
N HIS A 50 -5.88 4.78 -10.23
CA HIS A 50 -5.46 6.11 -9.78
C HIS A 50 -4.29 6.64 -10.61
N ASP A 51 -4.18 7.95 -10.74
CA ASP A 51 -3.06 8.56 -11.45
C ASP A 51 -1.72 8.44 -10.68
N ASN A 52 -0.62 8.60 -11.42
CA ASN A 52 0.73 8.50 -10.86
C ASN A 52 1.00 9.51 -9.74
N GLN A 53 0.35 10.68 -9.77
CA GLN A 53 0.54 11.71 -8.75
C GLN A 53 -0.10 11.27 -7.42
N THR A 54 -1.33 10.79 -7.47
CA THR A 54 -2.08 10.20 -6.36
C THR A 54 -1.30 9.06 -5.73
N MET A 55 -0.82 8.12 -6.56
CA MET A 55 -0.02 7.00 -6.09
C MET A 55 1.29 7.47 -5.44
N SER A 56 1.99 8.44 -6.04
CA SER A 56 3.22 9.00 -5.47
C SER A 56 3.00 9.72 -4.15
N THR A 57 1.86 10.40 -3.98
CA THR A 57 1.48 11.02 -2.71
C THR A 57 1.20 9.96 -1.64
N LEU A 58 0.42 8.92 -1.95
CA LEU A 58 0.09 7.86 -0.99
C LEU A 58 1.32 7.08 -0.52
N ARG A 59 2.27 6.78 -1.43
CA ARG A 59 3.53 6.07 -1.12
C ARG A 59 4.32 6.72 0.02
N GLN A 60 4.23 8.04 0.20
CA GLN A 60 4.95 8.76 1.27
C GLN A 60 4.49 8.38 2.68
N LEU A 61 3.33 7.74 2.81
CA LEU A 61 2.77 7.31 4.11
C LEU A 61 3.19 5.92 4.54
N PHE A 62 3.88 5.17 3.67
CA PHE A 62 4.20 3.76 3.87
C PHE A 62 5.71 3.53 3.83
N ASP A 63 6.18 2.59 4.64
CA ASP A 63 7.60 2.21 4.69
C ASP A 63 8.05 1.46 3.43
N GLY A 64 7.11 0.89 2.68
CA GLY A 64 7.36 0.29 1.37
C GLY A 64 6.10 -0.30 0.75
N GLU A 65 6.27 -0.87 -0.44
CA GLU A 65 5.18 -1.40 -1.25
C GLU A 65 5.53 -2.76 -1.86
N ILE A 66 4.51 -3.58 -2.04
CA ILE A 66 4.55 -4.79 -2.85
C ILE A 66 3.65 -4.53 -4.05
N GLU A 67 4.24 -4.50 -5.23
CA GLU A 67 3.49 -4.40 -6.48
C GLU A 67 3.24 -5.81 -7.00
N VAL A 68 2.01 -6.10 -7.39
CA VAL A 68 1.61 -7.35 -8.02
C VAL A 68 1.04 -7.02 -9.39
N ARG A 69 1.43 -7.79 -10.41
CA ARG A 69 0.89 -7.68 -11.76
C ARG A 69 0.72 -9.06 -12.39
N GLU A 70 -0.19 -9.15 -13.34
CA GLU A 70 -0.26 -10.29 -14.25
C GLU A 70 0.85 -10.15 -15.31
N ALA A 71 1.54 -11.25 -15.59
CA ALA A 71 2.49 -11.43 -16.68
C ALA A 71 1.83 -12.25 -17.81
N GLU A 72 2.58 -12.55 -18.87
CA GLU A 72 2.05 -13.36 -19.97
C GLU A 72 1.72 -14.79 -19.48
N GLY A 73 0.55 -15.30 -19.86
CA GLY A 73 0.21 -16.72 -19.66
C GLY A 73 -0.31 -17.12 -18.28
N ASP A 74 -1.13 -16.28 -17.64
CA ASP A 74 -1.69 -16.48 -16.28
C ASP A 74 -0.62 -16.52 -15.16
N GLU A 75 0.63 -16.17 -15.47
CA GLU A 75 1.67 -16.01 -14.47
C GLU A 75 1.49 -14.68 -13.73
N SER A 76 1.76 -14.66 -12.43
CA SER A 76 1.77 -13.43 -11.64
C SER A 76 3.19 -13.08 -11.23
N GLU A 77 3.53 -11.81 -11.28
CA GLU A 77 4.82 -11.29 -10.83
C GLU A 77 4.62 -10.33 -9.67
N LEU A 78 5.56 -10.34 -8.72
CA LEU A 78 5.63 -9.41 -7.62
C LEU A 78 6.94 -8.62 -7.63
N ARG A 79 6.90 -7.40 -7.11
CA ARG A 79 8.09 -6.58 -6.85
C ARG A 79 7.98 -5.91 -5.49
N VAL A 80 9.05 -5.96 -4.70
CA VAL A 80 9.11 -5.31 -3.37
C VAL A 80 10.02 -4.10 -3.39
N LYS A 81 9.53 -2.98 -2.85
CA LYS A 81 10.29 -1.73 -2.69
C LYS A 81 10.17 -1.23 -1.25
N GLY A 82 11.25 -0.66 -0.71
CA GLY A 82 11.25 -0.01 0.61
C GLY A 82 11.26 -0.98 1.81
N VAL A 83 10.65 -2.17 1.69
CA VAL A 83 10.68 -3.20 2.75
C VAL A 83 11.75 -4.24 2.47
N GLY A 84 12.86 -4.21 3.23
CA GLY A 84 13.94 -5.19 3.12
C GLY A 84 14.87 -4.96 1.92
N LYS A 85 15.37 -6.05 1.30
CA LYS A 85 16.14 -5.92 0.05
C LYS A 85 15.17 -5.61 -1.09
N THR A 86 15.29 -4.42 -1.68
CA THR A 86 14.59 -4.10 -2.94
C THR A 86 14.89 -5.19 -3.96
N ALA A 87 13.87 -5.91 -4.37
CA ALA A 87 13.95 -6.97 -5.36
C ALA A 87 13.35 -6.48 -6.67
N GLY A 88 13.85 -6.98 -7.81
CA GLY A 88 13.19 -6.79 -9.10
C GLY A 88 11.85 -7.52 -9.16
N TRP A 89 11.24 -7.57 -10.36
CA TRP A 89 10.10 -8.46 -10.59
C TRP A 89 10.52 -9.92 -10.43
N GLN A 90 9.70 -10.69 -9.72
CA GLN A 90 9.87 -12.11 -9.46
C GLN A 90 8.54 -12.82 -9.70
N SER A 91 8.55 -13.96 -10.38
CA SER A 91 7.37 -14.81 -10.51
C SER A 91 6.91 -15.31 -9.14
N LEU A 92 5.59 -15.35 -8.94
CA LEU A 92 4.93 -15.86 -7.73
C LEU A 92 4.92 -17.40 -7.66
#